data_AF-Q3M3V2-F1
#
_entry.id   AF-Q3M3V2-F1
#
_cell.length_a   1.000
_cell.length_b   1.000
_cell.length_c   1.000
_cell.angle_alpha   90.00
_cell.angle_beta   90.00
_cell.angle_gamma   90.00
#
_symmetry.space_group_name_H-M   'P 1'
#
loop_
_entity.id
_entity.type
_entity.pdbx_description
1 polymer ?
#
loop_
_entity_poly.entity_id
_entity_poly.type
_entity_poly.pdbx_seq_one_letter_code
_entity_poly.pdbx_strand_id
1 'polypeptide(L)'
;MRTQYLSILLGMTATATATMLSAVPARAASLTCEAGNIFDYSSVQFIKTRPLSSNNCLRLFGERVGATDPDPQGFVAYGFAHIEMSLNSPNNPAPYYAAGIDFSPENLPGARQAATLLDDITGFGNFATFLTSNNITADRIGFSFGAKDRDFTKALNLGEDINGKNYFSSANSTLEERIYSANPDEVESFLVLDGNKFITFGYSDIYSFLEYGATREPDDDTEAIISNPFNAFKVAGLNGLSNGLADAFLADLRGNKIQLVSEDAGVVPDFVSVSDPFGPLDPIVSIRFPVQLRIVNVPEPSITIGFLGLGLLAFGSRLKNKNRHRC
;
A
#
# COMPACT_ATOMS: atom_id res chain seq x y z
N MET A 1 10.58 -8.46 -65.50
CA MET A 1 9.62 -9.45 -64.98
C MET A 1 10.09 -9.89 -63.59
N ARG A 2 9.26 -9.63 -62.59
CA ARG A 2 9.29 -9.98 -61.15
C ARG A 2 10.59 -10.44 -60.45
N THR A 3 11.04 -9.55 -59.56
CA THR A 3 11.73 -9.75 -58.28
C THR A 3 11.07 -10.81 -57.39
N GLN A 4 11.86 -11.71 -56.81
CA GLN A 4 11.54 -12.40 -55.54
C GLN A 4 12.83 -12.58 -54.73
N TYR A 5 13.04 -11.70 -53.75
CA TYR A 5 13.97 -11.95 -52.65
C TYR A 5 13.19 -12.67 -51.56
N LEU A 6 13.53 -13.94 -51.32
CA LEU A 6 13.04 -14.69 -50.17
C LEU A 6 13.85 -14.23 -48.94
N SER A 7 13.39 -13.18 -48.28
CA SER A 7 13.89 -12.78 -46.97
C SER A 7 13.12 -13.53 -45.90
N ILE A 8 13.72 -14.57 -45.34
CA ILE A 8 13.24 -15.20 -44.11
C ILE A 8 13.46 -14.20 -42.97
N LEU A 9 12.42 -13.46 -42.60
CA LEU A 9 12.36 -12.76 -41.33
C LEU A 9 12.20 -13.83 -40.23
N LEU A 10 13.32 -14.22 -39.62
CA LEU A 10 13.29 -14.73 -38.25
C LEU A 10 12.94 -13.54 -37.36
N GLY A 11 11.63 -13.35 -37.14
CA GLY A 11 11.12 -12.50 -36.09
C GLY A 11 11.57 -13.08 -34.75
N MET A 12 12.75 -12.67 -34.28
CA MET A 12 13.01 -12.69 -32.84
C MET A 12 12.08 -11.64 -32.24
N THR A 13 10.87 -12.05 -31.87
CA THR A 13 10.19 -11.42 -30.74
C THR A 13 11.14 -11.56 -29.58
N ALA A 14 11.94 -10.51 -29.35
CA ALA A 14 12.57 -10.29 -28.08
C ALA A 14 11.43 -10.05 -27.09
N THR A 15 10.86 -11.15 -26.60
CA THR A 15 10.18 -11.15 -25.32
C THR A 15 11.23 -10.65 -24.36
N ALA A 16 11.19 -9.36 -24.05
CA ALA A 16 11.88 -8.82 -22.91
C ALA A 16 11.24 -9.49 -21.70
N THR A 17 11.68 -10.72 -21.41
CA THR A 17 11.75 -11.21 -20.06
C THR A 17 12.69 -10.24 -19.37
N ALA A 18 12.12 -9.13 -18.89
CA ALA A 18 12.66 -8.41 -17.76
C ALA A 18 13.07 -9.51 -16.78
N THR A 19 14.38 -9.69 -16.66
CA THR A 19 14.99 -10.60 -15.70
C THR A 19 14.25 -10.35 -14.41
N MET A 20 13.43 -11.34 -14.06
CA MET A 20 12.63 -11.31 -12.86
C MET A 20 13.58 -10.91 -11.75
N LEU A 21 13.22 -9.86 -11.02
CA LEU A 21 13.62 -9.72 -9.63
C LEU A 21 13.54 -11.14 -9.07
N SER A 22 14.69 -11.75 -8.79
CA SER A 22 14.73 -13.05 -8.15
C SER A 22 13.77 -12.95 -6.98
N ALA A 23 12.68 -13.71 -7.02
CA ALA A 23 11.67 -13.69 -5.99
C ALA A 23 12.43 -13.90 -4.68
N VAL A 24 12.60 -12.81 -3.91
CA VAL A 24 13.02 -12.92 -2.53
C VAL A 24 11.98 -13.84 -1.94
N PRO A 25 12.35 -15.01 -1.39
CA PRO A 25 11.37 -15.94 -0.88
C PRO A 25 10.42 -15.14 0.02
N ALA A 26 9.11 -15.23 -0.21
CA ALA A 26 8.11 -14.34 0.36
C ALA A 26 8.13 -14.28 1.91
N ARG A 27 8.81 -15.24 2.54
CA ARG A 27 9.11 -15.32 3.98
C ARG A 27 10.33 -14.51 4.45
N ALA A 28 11.18 -13.97 3.56
CA ALA A 28 12.47 -13.36 3.92
C ALA A 28 12.49 -11.82 3.91
N ALA A 29 11.44 -11.16 3.38
CA ALA A 29 11.37 -9.69 3.36
C ALA A 29 10.92 -9.08 4.72
N SER A 30 10.69 -9.91 5.73
CA SER A 30 10.09 -9.55 7.02
C SER A 30 11.11 -9.25 8.14
N LEU A 31 12.39 -9.13 7.81
CA LEU A 31 13.42 -8.83 8.80
C LEU A 31 13.70 -7.33 8.81
N THR A 32 13.02 -6.58 9.70
CA THR A 32 13.54 -5.47 10.56
C THR A 32 12.52 -4.38 10.97
N CYS A 33 11.24 -4.60 10.71
CA CYS A 33 10.14 -3.93 11.42
C CYS A 33 9.21 -5.04 11.91
N GLU A 34 8.77 -5.04 13.17
CA GLU A 34 8.23 -6.21 13.92
C GLU A 34 7.09 -7.03 13.26
N ALA A 35 6.53 -6.64 12.12
CA ALA A 35 5.60 -7.47 11.33
C ALA A 35 6.36 -8.53 10.52
N GLY A 36 7.21 -9.28 11.21
CA GLY A 36 8.08 -10.25 10.60
C GLY A 36 7.47 -11.65 10.62
N ASN A 37 6.69 -12.03 9.59
CA ASN A 37 6.13 -13.39 9.36
C ASN A 37 4.73 -13.67 9.92
N ILE A 38 3.83 -12.69 9.94
CA ILE A 38 2.42 -12.97 10.28
C ILE A 38 1.70 -13.55 9.07
N PHE A 39 1.79 -12.89 7.92
CA PHE A 39 1.05 -13.27 6.71
C PHE A 39 1.94 -14.02 5.69
N ASP A 40 1.46 -15.13 5.11
CA ASP A 40 2.23 -15.89 4.11
C ASP A 40 1.99 -15.37 2.69
N TYR A 41 2.74 -14.35 2.28
CA TYR A 41 2.64 -13.79 0.91
C TYR A 41 3.05 -14.75 -0.22
N SER A 42 3.52 -15.98 0.07
CA SER A 42 3.72 -16.99 -0.96
C SER A 42 2.43 -17.66 -1.42
N SER A 43 1.35 -17.57 -0.63
CA SER A 43 0.01 -18.07 -0.99
C SER A 43 -0.70 -17.15 -2.00
N VAL A 44 -0.34 -15.85 -2.01
CA VAL A 44 -0.92 -14.81 -2.87
C VAL A 44 -0.65 -15.06 -4.35
N GLN A 45 -1.71 -15.09 -5.17
CA GLN A 45 -1.64 -15.55 -6.57
C GLN A 45 -1.86 -14.42 -7.58
N PHE A 46 -2.79 -13.50 -7.31
CA PHE A 46 -3.29 -12.59 -8.34
C PHE A 46 -2.69 -11.18 -8.25
N ILE A 47 -2.65 -10.61 -7.06
CA ILE A 47 -2.03 -9.32 -6.79
C ILE A 47 -0.53 -9.55 -6.61
N LYS A 48 0.30 -8.82 -7.36
CA LYS A 48 1.76 -9.01 -7.39
C LYS A 48 2.52 -8.16 -6.38
N THR A 49 1.86 -7.21 -5.75
CA THR A 49 2.47 -6.31 -4.76
C THR A 49 2.91 -7.12 -3.54
N ARG A 50 4.13 -6.86 -3.05
CA ARG A 50 4.74 -7.55 -1.91
C ARG A 50 5.44 -6.54 -1.00
N PRO A 51 5.55 -6.83 0.31
CA PRO A 51 6.31 -5.98 1.21
C PRO A 51 7.77 -6.00 0.80
N LEU A 52 8.36 -4.81 0.66
CA LEU A 52 9.79 -4.65 0.45
C LEU A 52 10.49 -4.63 1.80
N SER A 53 11.67 -5.25 1.89
CA SER A 53 12.47 -5.28 3.11
C SER A 53 12.89 -3.88 3.53
N SER A 54 12.71 -3.54 4.80
CA SER A 54 13.19 -2.28 5.36
C SER A 54 13.40 -2.38 6.86
N ASN A 55 14.47 -1.73 7.34
CA ASN A 55 14.77 -1.53 8.75
C ASN A 55 14.27 -0.18 9.27
N ASN A 56 13.67 0.63 8.40
CA ASN A 56 13.30 2.00 8.71
C ASN A 56 11.78 2.10 8.65
N CYS A 57 11.13 2.18 9.81
CA CYS A 57 9.68 2.24 9.92
C CYS A 57 9.22 3.25 10.96
N LEU A 58 8.10 3.89 10.62
CA LEU A 58 7.19 4.51 11.57
C LEU A 58 6.08 3.51 11.85
N ARG A 59 5.88 3.18 13.13
CA ARG A 59 4.76 2.33 13.56
C ARG A 59 3.62 3.21 14.00
N LEU A 60 2.44 2.93 13.48
CA LEU A 60 1.23 3.66 13.76
C LEU A 60 0.20 2.68 14.31
N PHE A 61 -0.59 3.12 15.27
CA PHE A 61 -1.67 2.33 15.84
C PHE A 61 -2.94 3.15 15.84
N GLY A 62 -4.04 2.51 15.48
CA GLY A 62 -5.36 3.08 15.60
C GLY A 62 -6.37 1.98 15.87
N GLU A 63 -7.20 2.20 16.88
CA GLU A 63 -8.33 1.34 17.25
C GLU A 63 -9.56 2.23 17.35
N ARG A 64 -10.67 1.82 16.72
CA ARG A 64 -11.91 2.54 16.91
C ARG A 64 -12.45 2.22 18.31
N VAL A 65 -12.32 3.18 19.22
CA VAL A 65 -13.03 3.17 20.50
C VAL A 65 -14.12 4.23 20.46
N GLY A 66 -15.29 3.96 21.06
CA GLY A 66 -16.55 4.70 20.84
C GLY A 66 -16.49 6.22 21.02
N ALA A 67 -17.58 6.92 20.70
CA ALA A 67 -17.66 8.40 20.59
C ALA A 67 -17.26 9.24 21.82
N THR A 68 -16.86 8.64 22.94
CA THR A 68 -16.33 9.32 24.12
C THR A 68 -14.85 9.06 24.36
N ASP A 69 -14.20 8.30 23.49
CA ASP A 69 -12.83 7.85 23.70
C ASP A 69 -11.81 8.78 23.02
N PRO A 70 -10.85 9.35 23.77
CA PRO A 70 -9.76 10.13 23.22
C PRO A 70 -8.70 9.28 22.50
N ASP A 71 -8.86 7.96 22.45
CA ASP A 71 -7.87 7.05 21.87
C ASP A 71 -7.70 7.24 20.35
N PRO A 72 -6.48 6.99 19.82
CA PRO A 72 -6.17 7.00 18.41
C PRO A 72 -7.14 6.16 17.58
N GLN A 73 -7.84 6.77 16.64
CA GLN A 73 -8.74 6.03 15.76
C GLN A 73 -8.00 5.52 14.52
N GLY A 74 -8.39 4.33 14.06
CA GLY A 74 -7.79 3.65 12.90
C GLY A 74 -8.45 3.99 11.57
N PHE A 75 -8.66 2.97 10.75
CA PHE A 75 -9.32 3.10 9.45
C PHE A 75 -10.74 2.56 9.52
N VAL A 76 -11.57 3.01 8.58
CA VAL A 76 -12.91 2.49 8.39
C VAL A 76 -13.04 1.90 6.99
N ALA A 77 -13.71 0.78 6.91
CA ALA A 77 -14.22 0.24 5.67
C ALA A 77 -15.73 0.11 5.78
N TYR A 78 -16.46 0.45 4.71
CA TYR A 78 -17.91 0.60 4.80
C TYR A 78 -18.65 0.27 3.50
N GLY A 79 -19.94 0.00 3.65
CA GLY A 79 -20.83 -0.38 2.55
C GLY A 79 -20.69 -1.84 2.15
N PHE A 80 -21.77 -2.42 1.62
CA PHE A 80 -21.80 -3.80 1.14
C PHE A 80 -21.23 -3.92 -0.28
N ALA A 81 -20.16 -4.72 -0.44
CA ALA A 81 -19.71 -5.21 -1.74
C ALA A 81 -20.28 -6.62 -2.01
N HIS A 82 -19.42 -7.62 -2.12
CA HIS A 82 -19.78 -9.03 -2.26
C HIS A 82 -19.84 -9.75 -0.92
N ILE A 83 -20.38 -10.97 -0.95
CA ILE A 83 -20.26 -11.90 0.16
C ILE A 83 -18.95 -12.67 0.01
N GLU A 84 -18.15 -12.65 1.06
CA GLU A 84 -16.91 -13.42 1.15
C GLU A 84 -17.18 -14.90 0.86
N MET A 85 -16.37 -15.49 -0.02
CA MET A 85 -16.64 -16.83 -0.56
C MET A 85 -15.43 -17.76 -0.59
N SER A 86 -14.32 -17.32 0.00
CA SER A 86 -13.14 -18.14 0.19
C SER A 86 -13.45 -19.32 1.11
N LEU A 87 -12.69 -20.40 0.97
CA LEU A 87 -12.78 -21.56 1.85
C LEU A 87 -12.64 -21.10 3.31
N ASN A 88 -13.50 -21.60 4.18
CA ASN A 88 -13.57 -21.25 5.61
C ASN A 88 -14.00 -19.83 5.96
N SER A 89 -14.33 -18.98 4.97
CA SER A 89 -14.95 -17.69 5.25
C SER A 89 -16.27 -17.85 6.02
N PRO A 90 -16.57 -16.94 6.98
CA PRO A 90 -17.87 -16.87 7.64
C PRO A 90 -19.02 -16.44 6.71
N ASN A 91 -18.74 -16.07 5.46
CA ASN A 91 -19.68 -15.44 4.51
C ASN A 91 -20.13 -14.06 4.98
N ASN A 92 -19.22 -13.29 5.56
CA ASN A 92 -19.49 -11.91 5.91
C ASN A 92 -19.56 -11.05 4.64
N PRO A 93 -20.23 -9.90 4.70
CA PRO A 93 -20.13 -8.89 3.66
C PRO A 93 -18.72 -8.29 3.62
N ALA A 94 -18.09 -8.32 2.45
CA ALA A 94 -16.87 -7.58 2.21
C ALA A 94 -17.18 -6.07 2.16
N PRO A 95 -16.39 -5.20 2.79
CA PRO A 95 -16.62 -3.77 2.74
C PRO A 95 -16.27 -3.20 1.36
N TYR A 96 -17.09 -2.27 0.87
CA TYR A 96 -16.91 -1.71 -0.48
C TYR A 96 -15.93 -0.54 -0.53
N TYR A 97 -16.00 0.36 0.45
CA TYR A 97 -15.14 1.54 0.56
C TYR A 97 -14.11 1.36 1.68
N ALA A 98 -12.98 2.06 1.57
CA ALA A 98 -11.97 2.18 2.62
C ALA A 98 -11.47 3.62 2.75
N ALA A 99 -11.34 4.11 3.98
CA ALA A 99 -10.82 5.44 4.31
C ALA A 99 -10.22 5.47 5.72
N GLY A 100 -9.45 6.52 6.04
CA GLY A 100 -9.18 6.89 7.42
C GLY A 100 -10.44 7.37 8.13
N ILE A 101 -10.48 7.20 9.45
CA ILE A 101 -11.62 7.58 10.30
C ILE A 101 -12.00 9.07 10.20
N ASP A 102 -11.07 9.97 9.90
CA ASP A 102 -11.34 11.40 9.65
C ASP A 102 -12.08 11.69 8.35
N PHE A 103 -12.14 10.71 7.47
CA PHE A 103 -12.96 10.68 6.27
C PHE A 103 -14.14 9.71 6.40
N SER A 104 -14.38 9.17 7.60
CA SER A 104 -15.59 8.40 7.88
C SER A 104 -16.81 9.31 7.67
N PRO A 105 -17.89 8.80 7.04
CA PRO A 105 -19.17 9.48 7.02
C PRO A 105 -19.79 9.60 8.43
N GLU A 106 -19.29 8.83 9.41
CA GLU A 106 -19.75 8.90 10.79
C GLU A 106 -19.20 10.15 11.51
N ASN A 107 -20.08 10.89 12.17
CA ASN A 107 -19.67 11.95 13.07
C ASN A 107 -19.29 11.35 14.44
N LEU A 108 -17.99 11.30 14.76
CA LEU A 108 -17.47 10.86 16.06
C LEU A 108 -16.87 12.04 16.82
N PRO A 109 -17.66 12.79 17.62
CA PRO A 109 -17.17 13.95 18.34
C PRO A 109 -16.08 13.59 19.34
N GLY A 110 -14.93 14.28 19.30
CA GLY A 110 -13.86 14.14 20.31
C GLY A 110 -12.83 13.04 20.04
N ALA A 111 -13.02 12.21 19.02
CA ALA A 111 -12.08 11.15 18.67
C ALA A 111 -10.84 11.69 17.92
N ARG A 112 -9.65 11.13 18.21
CA ARG A 112 -8.44 11.45 17.44
C ARG A 112 -8.57 10.91 16.03
N GLN A 113 -8.30 11.74 15.04
CA GLN A 113 -8.74 11.55 13.66
C GLN A 113 -7.81 10.70 12.78
N ALA A 114 -6.66 10.24 13.28
CA ALA A 114 -5.66 9.54 12.48
C ALA A 114 -4.93 8.48 13.32
N ALA A 115 -4.46 7.42 12.64
CA ALA A 115 -3.63 6.39 13.28
C ALA A 115 -2.38 7.04 13.85
N THR A 116 -2.12 6.83 15.13
CA THR A 116 -1.15 7.61 15.90
C THR A 116 0.22 6.94 15.91
N LEU A 117 1.26 7.75 15.75
CA LEU A 117 2.65 7.28 15.78
C LEU A 117 3.01 6.76 17.18
N LEU A 118 3.58 5.56 17.22
CA LEU A 118 4.16 4.99 18.43
C LEU A 118 5.57 5.54 18.67
N ASP A 119 5.99 5.59 19.92
CA ASP A 119 7.29 6.15 20.32
C ASP A 119 8.50 5.38 19.73
N ASP A 120 8.30 4.13 19.28
CA ASP A 120 9.33 3.25 18.71
C ASP A 120 9.65 3.61 17.23
N ILE A 121 10.22 4.79 17.02
CA ILE A 121 10.66 5.27 15.71
C ILE A 121 11.99 4.62 15.32
N THR A 122 12.01 3.86 14.22
CA THR A 122 13.22 3.16 13.74
C THR A 122 13.66 3.69 12.39
N GLY A 123 14.92 4.08 12.23
CA GLY A 123 15.49 4.48 10.93
C GLY A 123 15.12 5.87 10.42
N PHE A 124 14.30 6.62 11.17
CA PHE A 124 13.93 8.01 10.92
C PHE A 124 14.67 8.95 11.88
N GLY A 125 16.00 9.00 11.77
CA GLY A 125 16.87 9.67 12.75
C GLY A 125 16.74 11.19 12.78
N ASN A 126 16.62 11.85 11.62
CA ASN A 126 16.41 13.30 11.57
C ASN A 126 15.03 13.66 12.13
N PHE A 127 14.00 12.92 11.71
CA PHE A 127 12.63 13.11 12.17
C PHE A 127 12.51 12.91 13.69
N ALA A 128 13.01 11.80 14.23
CA ALA A 128 12.99 11.53 15.68
C ALA A 128 13.74 12.61 16.47
N THR A 129 14.92 13.02 16.00
CA THR A 129 15.71 14.10 16.64
C THR A 129 14.93 15.41 16.62
N PHE A 130 14.22 15.72 15.53
CA PHE A 130 13.41 16.93 15.42
C PHE A 130 12.24 16.91 16.41
N LEU A 131 11.54 15.77 16.54
CA LEU A 131 10.47 15.60 17.52
C LEU A 131 10.98 15.87 18.94
N THR A 132 12.07 15.20 19.34
CA THR A 132 12.67 15.38 20.67
C THR A 132 13.14 16.80 20.91
N SER A 133 13.85 17.41 19.95
CA SER A 133 14.42 18.76 20.10
C SER A 133 13.36 19.85 20.22
N ASN A 134 12.16 19.60 19.69
CA ASN A 134 11.04 20.55 19.71
C ASN A 134 9.92 20.14 20.68
N ASN A 135 10.16 19.14 21.55
CA ASN A 135 9.19 18.64 22.52
C ASN A 135 7.83 18.26 21.88
N ILE A 136 7.89 17.61 20.71
CA ILE A 136 6.73 17.05 20.02
C ILE A 136 6.66 15.57 20.41
N THR A 137 5.59 15.18 21.11
CA THR A 137 5.31 13.80 21.46
C THR A 137 4.82 13.03 20.24
N ALA A 138 5.15 11.73 20.15
CA ALA A 138 4.78 10.91 18.99
C ALA A 138 3.26 10.86 18.80
N ASP A 139 2.50 10.91 19.90
CA ASP A 139 1.04 10.84 19.88
C ASP A 139 0.36 11.99 19.09
N ARG A 140 1.08 13.07 18.84
CA ARG A 140 0.62 14.22 18.04
C ARG A 140 0.79 14.01 16.54
N ILE A 141 1.52 12.98 16.13
CA ILE A 141 1.73 12.61 14.74
C ILE A 141 0.73 11.53 14.36
N GLY A 142 0.01 11.78 13.26
CA GLY A 142 -0.97 10.83 12.73
C GLY A 142 -0.72 10.49 11.26
N PHE A 143 -1.20 9.34 10.83
CA PHE A 143 -1.32 8.94 9.43
C PHE A 143 -2.79 8.72 9.06
N SER A 144 -3.19 9.23 7.90
CA SER A 144 -4.53 8.97 7.35
C SER A 144 -4.54 8.99 5.82
N PHE A 145 -5.66 8.57 5.24
CA PHE A 145 -5.98 8.65 3.82
C PHE A 145 -7.48 8.84 3.58
N GLY A 146 -7.85 9.45 2.46
CA GLY A 146 -9.26 9.60 2.08
C GLY A 146 -9.48 10.61 0.97
N ALA A 147 -10.76 10.88 0.68
CA ALA A 147 -11.18 11.81 -0.35
C ALA A 147 -10.88 13.26 0.04
N LYS A 148 -10.19 14.02 -0.83
CA LYS A 148 -9.71 15.40 -0.57
C LYS A 148 -10.83 16.39 -0.20
N ASP A 149 -12.02 16.21 -0.77
CA ASP A 149 -13.22 17.02 -0.53
C ASP A 149 -14.13 16.44 0.57
N ARG A 150 -13.70 15.34 1.20
CA ARG A 150 -14.45 14.56 2.18
C ARG A 150 -15.75 13.95 1.64
N ASP A 151 -15.88 13.83 0.32
CA ASP A 151 -16.94 13.03 -0.29
C ASP A 151 -16.57 11.55 -0.22
N PHE A 152 -17.22 10.82 0.69
CA PHE A 152 -16.95 9.40 0.92
C PHE A 152 -17.16 8.54 -0.35
N THR A 153 -17.99 8.98 -1.31
CA THR A 153 -18.22 8.25 -2.56
C THR A 153 -17.00 8.22 -3.48
N LYS A 154 -16.04 9.11 -3.23
CA LYS A 154 -14.75 9.20 -3.93
C LYS A 154 -13.60 8.53 -3.17
N ALA A 155 -13.88 7.89 -2.04
CA ALA A 155 -12.88 7.12 -1.30
C ALA A 155 -12.40 5.91 -2.13
N LEU A 156 -11.34 5.27 -1.63
CA LEU A 156 -10.86 4.00 -2.19
C LEU A 156 -11.98 2.97 -2.14
N ASN A 157 -12.19 2.23 -3.22
CA ASN A 157 -13.27 1.25 -3.33
C ASN A 157 -12.94 0.06 -4.22
N LEU A 158 -13.77 -0.98 -4.16
CA LEU A 158 -13.66 -2.20 -4.96
C LEU A 158 -14.07 -2.04 -6.44
N GLY A 159 -14.18 -0.82 -6.97
CA GLY A 159 -14.45 -0.57 -8.38
C GLY A 159 -15.81 -1.11 -8.84
N GLU A 160 -15.82 -2.09 -9.74
CA GLU A 160 -17.07 -2.72 -10.20
C GLU A 160 -17.47 -3.93 -9.34
N ASP A 161 -16.68 -4.27 -8.32
CA ASP A 161 -16.88 -5.44 -7.46
C ASP A 161 -17.00 -6.75 -8.25
N ILE A 162 -16.02 -7.01 -9.13
CA ILE A 162 -15.99 -8.19 -10.01
C ILE A 162 -14.88 -9.15 -9.57
N ASN A 163 -15.25 -10.42 -9.32
CA ASN A 163 -14.29 -11.50 -9.06
C ASN A 163 -13.37 -11.71 -10.28
N GLY A 164 -12.07 -11.80 -10.05
CA GLY A 164 -11.04 -11.89 -11.10
C GLY A 164 -10.58 -10.53 -11.64
N LYS A 165 -11.10 -9.41 -11.10
CA LYS A 165 -10.73 -8.04 -11.51
C LYS A 165 -10.42 -7.16 -10.31
N ASN A 166 -11.39 -6.96 -9.43
CA ASN A 166 -11.29 -6.07 -8.27
C ASN A 166 -11.05 -6.85 -6.98
N TYR A 167 -11.60 -8.05 -6.90
CA TYR A 167 -11.28 -9.02 -5.87
C TYR A 167 -11.02 -10.38 -6.51
N PHE A 168 -10.40 -11.28 -5.76
CA PHE A 168 -10.10 -12.64 -6.16
C PHE A 168 -10.39 -13.56 -4.99
N SER A 169 -11.36 -14.45 -5.15
CA SER A 169 -11.74 -15.45 -4.14
C SER A 169 -12.26 -16.71 -4.80
N SER A 170 -12.13 -17.83 -4.09
CA SER A 170 -12.70 -19.11 -4.53
C SER A 170 -12.99 -20.02 -3.34
N ALA A 171 -14.05 -20.82 -3.45
CA ALA A 171 -14.41 -21.80 -2.43
C ALA A 171 -13.37 -22.92 -2.20
N ASN A 172 -12.29 -22.95 -2.99
CA ASN A 172 -11.21 -23.94 -2.90
C ASN A 172 -9.91 -23.37 -2.32
N SER A 173 -9.87 -22.07 -2.01
CA SER A 173 -8.71 -21.39 -1.42
C SER A 173 -9.17 -20.62 -0.20
N THR A 174 -8.37 -20.64 0.86
CA THR A 174 -8.60 -19.84 2.06
C THR A 174 -8.29 -18.36 1.87
N LEU A 175 -7.70 -17.98 0.73
CA LEU A 175 -7.25 -16.62 0.49
C LEU A 175 -8.28 -15.82 -0.31
N GLU A 176 -8.56 -14.62 0.19
CA GLU A 176 -9.22 -13.55 -0.53
C GLU A 176 -8.25 -12.39 -0.78
N GLU A 177 -8.16 -11.94 -2.03
CA GLU A 177 -7.32 -10.80 -2.42
C GLU A 177 -8.21 -9.65 -2.91
N ARG A 178 -8.03 -8.43 -2.41
CA ARG A 178 -8.87 -7.26 -2.71
C ARG A 178 -8.04 -6.08 -3.17
N ILE A 179 -8.52 -5.34 -4.17
CA ILE A 179 -7.91 -4.13 -4.70
C ILE A 179 -8.86 -2.94 -4.46
N TYR A 180 -8.48 -2.07 -3.53
CA TYR A 180 -9.14 -0.80 -3.31
C TYR A 180 -8.43 0.30 -4.11
N SER A 181 -9.17 0.92 -5.03
CA SER A 181 -8.67 1.95 -5.94
C SER A 181 -9.63 3.14 -6.01
N ALA A 182 -9.14 4.28 -6.48
CA ALA A 182 -9.95 5.48 -6.71
C ALA A 182 -9.35 6.31 -7.85
N ASN A 183 -10.02 7.41 -8.19
CA ASN A 183 -9.41 8.44 -9.00
C ASN A 183 -8.21 9.07 -8.25
N PRO A 184 -6.98 9.04 -8.80
CA PRO A 184 -5.79 9.58 -8.13
C PRO A 184 -5.89 11.08 -7.80
N ASP A 185 -6.74 11.82 -8.51
CA ASP A 185 -6.97 13.24 -8.27
C ASP A 185 -7.89 13.50 -7.07
N GLU A 186 -8.67 12.50 -6.63
CA GLU A 186 -9.69 12.65 -5.59
C GLU A 186 -9.24 12.16 -4.22
N VAL A 187 -8.28 11.23 -4.16
CA VAL A 187 -7.79 10.64 -2.91
C VAL A 187 -6.36 11.06 -2.61
N GLU A 188 -6.03 11.18 -1.33
CA GLU A 188 -4.66 11.33 -0.84
C GLU A 188 -4.42 10.52 0.44
N SER A 189 -3.15 10.23 0.72
CA SER A 189 -2.66 9.81 2.02
C SER A 189 -1.60 10.77 2.54
N PHE A 190 -1.47 10.92 3.86
CA PHE A 190 -0.67 11.98 4.45
C PHE A 190 -0.28 11.72 5.90
N LEU A 191 0.70 12.50 6.39
CA LEU A 191 1.00 12.64 7.82
C LEU A 191 0.52 14.00 8.35
N VAL A 192 -0.02 13.98 9.57
CA VAL A 192 -0.49 15.16 10.29
C VAL A 192 0.30 15.42 11.57
N LEU A 193 0.45 16.69 11.93
CA LEU A 193 0.83 17.15 13.28
C LEU A 193 -0.38 17.91 13.84
N ASP A 194 -0.94 17.44 14.95
CA ASP A 194 -2.16 18.00 15.56
C ASP A 194 -3.31 18.17 14.53
N GLY A 195 -3.50 17.19 13.65
CA GLY A 195 -4.50 17.22 12.59
C GLY A 195 -4.14 18.07 11.36
N ASN A 196 -3.01 18.77 11.36
CA ASN A 196 -2.56 19.57 10.22
C ASN A 196 -1.55 18.79 9.36
N LYS A 197 -1.83 18.61 8.07
CA LYS A 197 -0.97 17.89 7.14
C LYS A 197 0.40 18.56 7.01
N PHE A 198 1.48 17.78 7.12
CA PHE A 198 2.86 18.25 6.89
C PHE A 198 3.60 17.45 5.81
N ILE A 199 3.22 16.19 5.59
CA ILE A 199 3.65 15.37 4.46
C ILE A 199 2.42 14.87 3.71
N THR A 200 2.45 14.88 2.39
CA THR A 200 1.50 14.16 1.54
C THR A 200 2.24 13.09 0.74
N PHE A 201 1.59 11.95 0.57
CA PHE A 201 2.09 10.84 -0.22
C PHE A 201 1.40 10.73 -1.59
N GLY A 202 0.37 11.56 -1.81
CA GLY A 202 -0.50 11.44 -2.97
C GLY A 202 -1.35 10.17 -2.92
N TYR A 203 -1.51 9.52 -4.07
CA TYR A 203 -2.37 8.36 -4.26
C TYR A 203 -1.56 7.06 -4.39
N SER A 204 -2.06 6.00 -3.78
CA SER A 204 -1.72 4.61 -4.08
C SER A 204 -2.97 3.76 -3.89
N ASP A 205 -3.13 2.75 -4.74
CA ASP A 205 -4.03 1.63 -4.44
C ASP A 205 -3.66 1.02 -3.09
N ILE A 206 -4.66 0.46 -2.42
CA ILE A 206 -4.51 -0.37 -1.23
C ILE A 206 -4.92 -1.79 -1.59
N TYR A 207 -4.06 -2.75 -1.28
CA TYR A 207 -4.31 -4.17 -1.46
C TYR A 207 -4.54 -4.79 -0.09
N SER A 208 -5.66 -5.49 0.08
CA SER A 208 -5.98 -6.25 1.31
C SER A 208 -5.97 -7.75 0.97
N PHE A 209 -5.40 -8.53 1.86
CA PHE A 209 -5.31 -9.97 1.78
C PHE A 209 -5.88 -10.56 3.06
N LEU A 210 -6.90 -11.38 2.95
CA LEU A 210 -7.50 -12.08 4.07
C LEU A 210 -7.34 -13.57 3.84
N GLU A 211 -6.53 -14.22 4.67
CA GLU A 211 -6.33 -15.66 4.66
C GLU A 211 -7.10 -16.27 5.83
N TYR A 212 -8.20 -16.95 5.50
CA TYR A 212 -9.00 -17.66 6.48
C TYR A 212 -8.26 -18.88 7.00
N GLY A 213 -8.39 -19.16 8.28
CA GLY A 213 -7.69 -20.26 8.92
C GLY A 213 -8.20 -21.65 8.52
N ALA A 214 -7.91 -22.64 9.35
CA ALA A 214 -8.42 -23.99 9.18
C ALA A 214 -9.91 -24.09 9.55
N THR A 215 -10.41 -23.13 10.33
CA THR A 215 -11.78 -23.07 10.83
C THR A 215 -12.48 -21.79 10.38
N ARG A 216 -13.75 -21.60 10.80
CA ARG A 216 -14.49 -20.35 10.57
C ARG A 216 -14.34 -19.36 11.73
N GLU A 217 -13.47 -19.66 12.68
CA GLU A 217 -13.25 -18.82 13.85
C GLU A 217 -12.24 -17.72 13.46
N PRO A 218 -12.49 -16.44 13.80
CA PRO A 218 -11.59 -15.37 13.37
C PRO A 218 -10.18 -15.42 14.01
N ASP A 219 -10.00 -16.19 15.07
CA ASP A 219 -8.72 -16.29 15.80
C ASP A 219 -7.65 -17.09 15.05
N ASP A 220 -8.03 -17.83 14.00
CA ASP A 220 -7.09 -18.50 13.09
C ASP A 220 -6.95 -17.82 11.72
N ASP A 221 -7.59 -16.66 11.52
CA ASP A 221 -7.45 -15.82 10.34
C ASP A 221 -6.19 -14.93 10.41
N THR A 222 -5.64 -14.58 9.25
CA THR A 222 -4.59 -13.57 9.13
C THR A 222 -4.93 -12.54 8.05
N GLU A 223 -4.60 -11.28 8.31
CA GLU A 223 -4.78 -10.21 7.34
C GLU A 223 -3.45 -9.52 7.04
N ALA A 224 -3.29 -9.10 5.79
CA ALA A 224 -2.28 -8.16 5.38
C ALA A 224 -2.86 -7.03 4.53
N ILE A 225 -2.45 -5.80 4.80
CA ILE A 225 -2.71 -4.63 3.95
C ILE A 225 -1.39 -4.05 3.45
N ILE A 226 -1.33 -3.77 2.15
CA ILE A 226 -0.14 -3.22 1.52
C ILE A 226 -0.47 -2.18 0.45
N SER A 227 0.42 -1.22 0.28
CA SER A 227 0.39 -0.29 -0.85
C SER A 227 1.50 -0.56 -1.86
N ASN A 228 1.39 0.03 -3.05
CA ASN A 228 2.59 0.27 -3.85
C ASN A 228 3.50 1.28 -3.14
N PRO A 229 4.83 1.23 -3.38
CA PRO A 229 5.71 2.27 -2.89
C PRO A 229 5.37 3.64 -3.49
N PHE A 230 5.09 4.61 -2.65
CA PHE A 230 4.73 5.98 -3.02
C PHE A 230 5.82 6.99 -2.61
N ASN A 231 5.84 8.12 -3.30
CA ASN A 231 6.74 9.22 -2.96
C ASN A 231 6.17 10.01 -1.77
N ALA A 232 7.00 10.79 -1.11
CA ALA A 232 6.57 11.73 -0.08
C ALA A 232 6.91 13.16 -0.50
N PHE A 233 6.01 14.08 -0.23
CA PHE A 233 6.15 15.49 -0.58
C PHE A 233 5.81 16.35 0.63
N LYS A 234 6.60 17.40 0.81
CA LYS A 234 6.30 18.45 1.78
C LYS A 234 5.05 19.21 1.34
N VAL A 235 4.12 19.44 2.26
CA VAL A 235 2.94 20.29 2.01
C VAL A 235 3.39 21.74 1.79
N ALA A 236 2.75 22.44 0.84
CA ALA A 236 3.09 23.83 0.55
C ALA A 236 2.59 24.78 1.66
N GLY A 237 3.31 25.89 1.89
CA GLY A 237 2.87 26.95 2.81
C GLY A 237 2.98 26.60 4.30
N LEU A 238 3.74 25.56 4.67
CA LEU A 238 3.97 25.22 6.07
C LEU A 238 4.75 26.32 6.80
N ASN A 239 4.39 26.54 8.06
CA ASN A 239 5.08 27.48 8.96
C ASN A 239 6.18 26.76 9.76
N GLY A 240 7.03 27.55 10.43
CA GLY A 240 8.28 27.15 11.10
C GLY A 240 8.36 25.69 11.56
N LEU A 241 7.54 25.31 12.55
CA LEU A 241 7.58 23.98 13.18
C LEU A 241 7.24 22.86 12.18
N SER A 242 6.10 22.94 11.50
CA SER A 242 5.66 21.90 10.56
C SER A 242 6.55 21.83 9.33
N ASN A 243 7.12 22.96 8.88
CA ASN A 243 8.08 22.97 7.80
C ASN A 243 9.37 22.24 8.19
N GLY A 244 9.92 22.56 9.37
CA GLY A 244 11.12 21.88 9.88
C GLY A 244 10.91 20.37 10.09
N LEU A 245 9.73 19.99 10.59
CA LEU A 245 9.35 18.59 10.76
C LEU A 245 9.28 17.85 9.41
N ALA A 246 8.66 18.46 8.39
CA ALA A 246 8.58 17.88 7.06
C ALA A 246 9.96 17.76 6.41
N ASP A 247 10.83 18.77 6.57
CA ASP A 247 12.21 18.72 6.07
C ASP A 247 13.02 17.60 6.75
N ALA A 248 12.84 17.40 8.07
CA ALA A 248 13.48 16.32 8.81
C ALA A 248 13.00 14.94 8.34
N PHE A 249 11.69 14.76 8.13
CA PHE A 249 11.12 13.52 7.58
C PHE A 249 11.69 13.20 6.19
N LEU A 250 11.70 14.19 5.28
CA LEU A 250 12.19 13.99 3.91
C LEU A 250 13.71 13.73 3.87
N ALA A 251 14.47 14.29 4.80
CA ALA A 251 15.91 14.04 4.92
C ALA A 251 16.23 12.56 5.22
N ASP A 252 15.34 11.86 5.96
CA ASP A 252 15.49 10.44 6.26
C ASP A 252 15.21 9.55 5.03
N LEU A 253 14.34 9.99 4.11
CA LEU A 253 14.02 9.20 2.91
C LEU A 253 15.20 9.07 1.94
N ARG A 254 16.02 10.12 1.80
CA ARG A 254 17.18 10.14 0.88
C ARG A 254 16.84 9.70 -0.56
N GLY A 255 15.66 10.06 -1.04
CA GLY A 255 15.17 9.69 -2.37
C GLY A 255 14.55 8.29 -2.47
N ASN A 256 14.53 7.51 -1.39
CA ASN A 256 13.75 6.28 -1.31
C ASN A 256 12.24 6.59 -1.21
N LYS A 257 11.43 5.56 -1.38
CA LYS A 257 9.97 5.64 -1.31
C LYS A 257 9.46 5.18 0.05
N ILE A 258 8.19 5.45 0.32
CA ILE A 258 7.47 4.87 1.46
C ILE A 258 6.55 3.76 0.95
N GLN A 259 6.46 2.67 1.70
CA GLN A 259 5.42 1.65 1.50
C GLN A 259 4.62 1.51 2.79
N LEU A 260 3.30 1.47 2.66
CA LEU A 260 2.39 1.10 3.73
C LEU A 260 2.33 -0.42 3.81
N VAL A 261 2.54 -0.97 5.01
CA VAL A 261 2.38 -2.39 5.31
C VAL A 261 1.70 -2.53 6.67
N SER A 262 0.66 -3.34 6.75
CA SER A 262 0.02 -3.81 7.98
C SER A 262 -0.12 -5.32 7.90
N GLU A 263 0.18 -6.02 8.98
CA GLU A 263 -0.05 -7.46 9.10
C GLU A 263 -0.62 -7.72 10.50
N ASP A 264 -1.67 -8.54 10.58
CA ASP A 264 -2.31 -8.89 11.84
C ASP A 264 -2.64 -10.38 11.91
N ALA A 265 -2.46 -10.96 13.09
CA ALA A 265 -2.57 -12.39 13.36
C ALA A 265 -3.71 -12.65 14.32
N GLY A 266 -4.59 -13.59 13.96
CA GLY A 266 -5.84 -13.79 14.67
C GLY A 266 -6.62 -12.50 14.58
N VAL A 267 -7.22 -12.26 13.41
CA VAL A 267 -8.08 -11.12 13.11
C VAL A 267 -9.26 -11.19 14.09
N VAL A 268 -9.02 -10.84 15.35
CA VAL A 268 -10.03 -10.72 16.39
C VAL A 268 -11.05 -9.84 15.71
N PRO A 269 -12.30 -10.32 15.55
CA PRO A 269 -13.25 -9.63 14.70
C PRO A 269 -13.25 -8.21 15.21
N ASP A 270 -12.74 -7.29 14.37
CA ASP A 270 -12.76 -5.90 14.72
C ASP A 270 -14.17 -5.63 15.18
N PHE A 271 -14.33 -4.90 16.29
CA PHE A 271 -15.66 -4.60 16.80
C PHE A 271 -16.50 -4.20 15.61
N VAL A 272 -17.35 -5.14 15.15
CA VAL A 272 -18.33 -4.87 14.11
C VAL A 272 -19.39 -4.15 14.90
N SER A 273 -19.07 -2.90 15.23
CA SER A 273 -20.04 -1.89 15.46
C SER A 273 -20.74 -1.76 14.12
N VAL A 274 -21.73 -2.64 13.91
CA VAL A 274 -22.94 -2.26 13.20
C VAL A 274 -23.48 -1.09 14.02
N SER A 275 -22.91 0.10 13.79
CA SER A 275 -23.52 1.34 14.22
C SER A 275 -24.93 1.32 13.64
N ASP A 276 -25.91 1.92 14.34
CA ASP A 276 -27.24 2.11 13.76
C ASP A 276 -27.10 2.54 12.28
N PRO A 277 -27.85 1.91 11.36
CA PRO A 277 -27.54 1.92 9.94
C PRO A 277 -27.33 3.34 9.42
N PHE A 278 -26.12 3.64 8.94
CA PHE A 278 -25.80 4.89 8.27
C PHE A 278 -26.24 4.81 6.80
N GLY A 279 -27.54 4.57 6.58
CA GLY A 279 -28.13 4.41 5.26
C GLY A 279 -27.44 3.30 4.44
N PRO A 280 -27.01 3.55 3.19
CA PRO A 280 -26.42 2.54 2.31
C PRO A 280 -24.98 2.13 2.67
N LEU A 281 -24.40 2.67 3.76
CA LEU A 281 -23.00 2.48 4.15
C LEU A 281 -22.81 1.47 5.29
N ASP A 282 -23.89 0.81 5.72
CA ASP A 282 -23.82 -0.41 6.53
C ASP A 282 -23.17 -1.54 5.68
N PRO A 283 -22.35 -2.46 6.22
CA PRO A 283 -21.70 -2.40 7.53
C PRO A 283 -20.57 -1.39 7.55
N ILE A 284 -20.31 -0.81 8.72
CA ILE A 284 -19.08 -0.03 8.97
C ILE A 284 -18.16 -0.89 9.83
N VAL A 285 -17.04 -1.28 9.26
CA VAL A 285 -16.00 -2.09 9.89
C VAL A 285 -14.87 -1.14 10.26
N SER A 286 -14.58 -1.04 11.55
CA SER A 286 -13.28 -0.50 11.96
C SER A 286 -12.24 -1.50 11.54
N ILE A 287 -11.12 -1.06 10.99
CA ILE A 287 -10.01 -1.97 10.79
C ILE A 287 -8.85 -1.61 11.71
N ARG A 288 -8.58 -2.50 12.67
CA ARG A 288 -7.43 -2.35 13.57
C ARG A 288 -6.19 -2.73 12.78
N PHE A 289 -5.29 -1.77 12.65
CA PHE A 289 -4.04 -2.02 11.95
C PHE A 289 -2.87 -1.44 12.73
N PRO A 290 -1.91 -2.27 13.17
CA PRO A 290 -0.56 -1.78 13.30
C PRO A 290 -0.02 -1.44 11.91
N VAL A 291 -0.18 -0.19 11.50
CA VAL A 291 0.34 0.28 10.21
C VAL A 291 1.82 0.62 10.34
N GLN A 292 2.59 0.21 9.35
CA GLN A 292 3.97 0.60 9.21
C GLN A 292 4.14 1.41 7.93
N LEU A 293 4.74 2.59 8.06
CA LEU A 293 5.30 3.32 6.93
C LEU A 293 6.79 2.99 6.84
N ARG A 294 7.17 2.19 5.85
CA ARG A 294 8.53 1.69 5.66
C ARG A 294 9.27 2.49 4.60
N ILE A 295 10.50 2.91 4.87
CA ILE A 295 11.37 3.47 3.82
C ILE A 295 11.89 2.32 2.97
N VAL A 296 11.51 2.25 1.71
CA VAL A 296 11.83 1.15 0.81
C VAL A 296 12.62 1.63 -0.39
N ASN A 297 13.64 0.86 -0.76
CA ASN A 297 14.36 1.07 -2.00
C ASN A 297 13.62 0.36 -3.12
N VAL A 298 13.21 1.12 -4.14
CA VAL A 298 12.64 0.55 -5.37
C VAL A 298 13.73 0.59 -6.43
N PRO A 299 14.27 -0.57 -6.85
CA PRO A 299 15.28 -0.61 -7.90
C PRO A 299 14.75 0.11 -9.13
N GLU A 300 15.48 1.09 -9.64
CA GLU A 300 15.12 1.69 -10.92
C GLU A 300 15.07 0.59 -11.99
N PRO A 301 14.04 0.56 -12.86
CA PRO A 301 14.05 -0.35 -13.99
C PRO A 301 15.31 -0.04 -14.81
N SER A 302 16.27 -0.97 -14.82
CA SER A 302 17.61 -0.74 -15.34
C SER A 302 17.57 -0.43 -16.84
N ILE A 303 17.60 0.86 -17.18
CA ILE A 303 17.71 1.36 -18.56
C ILE A 303 19.05 0.92 -19.19
N THR A 304 20.02 0.58 -18.34
CA THR A 304 21.40 0.18 -18.68
C THR A 304 21.47 -1.10 -19.53
N ILE A 305 20.56 -2.07 -19.37
CA ILE A 305 20.54 -3.29 -20.18
C ILE A 305 20.03 -2.98 -21.61
N GLY A 306 19.08 -2.05 -21.74
CA GLY A 306 18.56 -1.60 -23.03
C GLY A 306 19.63 -0.93 -23.91
N PHE A 307 20.51 -0.14 -23.32
CA PHE A 307 21.63 0.49 -24.04
C PHE A 307 22.74 -0.49 -24.43
N LEU A 308 23.01 -1.53 -23.62
CA LEU A 308 23.97 -2.58 -23.99
C LEU A 308 23.49 -3.39 -25.20
N GLY A 309 22.18 -3.70 -25.26
CA GLY A 309 21.57 -4.41 -26.39
C GLY A 309 21.61 -3.61 -27.70
N LEU A 310 21.38 -2.29 -27.63
CA LEU A 310 21.52 -1.39 -28.79
C LEU A 310 22.98 -1.22 -29.24
N GLY A 311 23.94 -1.21 -28.30
CA GLY A 311 25.37 -1.14 -28.60
C GLY A 311 25.89 -2.35 -29.41
N LEU A 312 25.42 -3.55 -29.10
CA LEU A 312 25.79 -4.78 -29.84
C LEU A 312 25.18 -4.82 -31.26
N LEU A 313 23.97 -4.32 -31.44
CA LEU A 313 23.32 -4.21 -32.76
C LEU A 313 24.01 -3.15 -33.66
N ALA A 314 24.47 -2.05 -33.08
CA ALA A 314 25.21 -1.00 -33.79
C ALA A 314 26.62 -1.46 -34.23
N PHE A 315 27.30 -2.30 -33.43
CA PHE A 315 28.58 -2.89 -33.83
C PHE A 315 28.44 -3.96 -34.91
N GLY A 316 27.43 -4.84 -34.82
CA GLY A 316 27.17 -5.89 -35.82
C GLY A 316 26.81 -5.32 -37.21
N SER A 317 26.06 -4.22 -37.26
CA SER A 317 25.68 -3.55 -38.51
C SER A 317 26.84 -2.81 -39.19
N ARG A 318 27.80 -2.25 -38.43
CA ARG A 318 29.03 -1.64 -38.99
C ARG A 318 30.01 -2.66 -39.56
N LEU A 319 30.12 -3.84 -38.96
CA LEU A 319 30.97 -4.94 -39.47
C LEU A 319 30.45 -5.53 -40.79
N LYS A 320 29.12 -5.63 -40.96
CA LYS A 320 28.51 -6.12 -42.19
C LYS A 320 28.71 -5.17 -43.39
N ASN A 321 28.76 -3.85 -43.14
CA ASN A 321 28.99 -2.86 -44.19
C ASN A 321 30.46 -2.76 -44.63
N LYS A 322 31.42 -3.09 -43.76
CA LYS A 322 32.85 -3.08 -44.11
C LYS A 322 33.23 -4.24 -45.04
N ASN A 323 32.54 -5.38 -44.93
CA ASN A 323 32.80 -6.55 -45.79
C ASN A 323 32.08 -6.50 -47.14
N ARG A 324 31.14 -5.56 -47.35
CA ARG A 324 30.42 -5.39 -48.62
C ARG A 324 31.13 -4.49 -49.63
N HIS A 325 32.17 -3.77 -49.20
CA HIS A 325 33.01 -2.91 -50.05
C HIS A 325 34.37 -3.56 -50.41
N ARG A 326 34.51 -4.86 -50.18
CA ARG A 326 35.64 -5.68 -50.66
C ARG A 326 35.13 -6.89 -51.43
N CYS A 327 34.44 -6.64 -52.54
CA CYS A 327 34.26 -7.53 -53.68
C CYS A 327 34.22 -6.67 -54.94
#